data_AF-A0A830CJY0-F1
#
_entry.id   AF-A0A830CJY0-F1
#
_cell.length_a   1.000
_cell.length_b   1.000
_cell.length_c   1.000
_cell.angle_alpha   90.00
_cell.angle_beta   90.00
_cell.angle_gamma   90.00
#
_symmetry.space_group_name_H-M   'P 1'
#
loop_
_entity.id
_entity.type
_entity.pdbx_description
1 polymer ?
#
loop_
_entity_poly.entity_id
_entity_poly.type
_entity_poly.pdbx_seq_one_letter_code
_entity_poly.pdbx_strand_id
1 'polypeptide(L)'
;VVHSVLRHVSCPEQVFFHFIAVEFHPVTPQVLTRLVQFIFPSLNFKVYIFNEDTIINLIFASIRSALENPLNYAGNYLGDILDPCVKWVICLDSDLVLVDDIVKLWDVKMSDWKIIGAPEYCHANLTKYFTDNFLSDPLLSRVFGSRNLCYFNTGVMVMGLEKWREGHFQKRIEN
;
A
#
# COMPACT_ATOMS: atom_id res chain seq x y z
N VAL A 1 2.72 6.04 -12.48
CA VAL A 1 1.42 6.24 -11.78
C VAL A 1 0.74 7.59 -12.04
N VAL A 2 1.21 8.72 -11.49
CA VAL A 2 0.45 10.00 -11.47
C VAL A 2 -0.03 10.42 -12.86
N HIS A 3 0.89 10.53 -13.82
CA HIS A 3 0.56 10.90 -15.19
C HIS A 3 -0.44 9.91 -15.84
N SER A 4 -0.26 8.60 -15.64
CA SER A 4 -1.17 7.60 -16.20
C SER A 4 -2.56 7.64 -15.57
N VAL A 5 -2.69 7.95 -14.28
CA VAL A 5 -4.00 8.17 -13.63
C VAL A 5 -4.69 9.36 -14.29
N LEU A 6 -4.02 10.52 -14.32
CA LEU A 6 -4.58 11.76 -14.87
C LEU A 6 -4.93 11.64 -16.36
N ARG A 7 -4.23 10.78 -17.10
CA ARG A 7 -4.49 10.56 -18.52
C ARG A 7 -5.76 9.75 -18.80
N HIS A 8 -6.17 8.88 -17.88
CA HIS A 8 -7.28 7.93 -18.10
C HIS A 8 -8.52 8.22 -17.27
N VAL A 9 -8.43 9.03 -16.20
CA VAL A 9 -9.59 9.38 -15.37
C VAL A 9 -10.54 10.34 -16.11
N SER A 10 -11.84 10.09 -16.02
CA SER A 10 -12.86 10.91 -16.66
C SER A 10 -12.96 12.33 -16.08
N CYS A 11 -12.69 12.50 -14.77
CA CYS A 11 -12.74 13.78 -14.06
C CYS A 11 -11.51 13.94 -13.14
N PRO A 12 -10.38 14.46 -13.66
CA PRO A 12 -9.13 14.61 -12.90
C PRO A 12 -9.26 15.48 -11.64
N GLU A 13 -10.17 16.45 -11.63
CA GLU A 13 -10.40 17.38 -10.53
C GLU A 13 -10.97 16.70 -9.29
N GLN A 14 -11.58 15.53 -9.45
CA GLN A 14 -12.13 14.71 -8.36
C GLN A 14 -11.09 13.77 -7.74
N VAL A 15 -9.87 13.71 -8.29
CA VAL A 15 -8.80 12.87 -7.78
C VAL A 15 -7.90 13.68 -6.84
N PHE A 16 -7.70 13.16 -5.63
CA PHE A 16 -6.74 13.70 -4.67
C PHE A 16 -5.62 12.70 -4.45
N PHE A 17 -4.36 13.13 -4.63
CA PHE A 17 -3.21 12.27 -4.43
C PHE A 17 -2.63 12.42 -3.02
N HIS A 18 -2.51 11.29 -2.31
CA HIS A 18 -1.78 11.21 -1.05
C HIS A 18 -0.42 10.58 -1.33
N PHE A 19 0.66 11.36 -1.22
CA PHE A 19 2.03 10.85 -1.35
C PHE A 19 2.60 10.55 0.02
N ILE A 20 3.25 9.40 0.17
CA ILE A 20 3.95 9.02 1.39
C ILE A 20 5.45 9.08 1.13
N ALA A 21 6.18 9.80 1.98
CA ALA A 21 7.62 9.93 1.91
C ALA A 21 8.23 9.74 3.31
N VAL A 22 9.45 9.22 3.40
CA VAL A 22 10.20 9.15 4.66
C VAL A 22 11.07 10.40 4.82
N GLU A 23 11.29 10.80 6.07
CA GLU A 23 11.98 12.06 6.41
C GLU A 23 13.42 12.09 5.91
N PHE A 24 14.15 10.97 6.04
CA PHE A 24 15.58 10.86 5.74
C PHE A 24 15.87 10.29 4.34
N HIS A 25 14.88 10.26 3.44
CA HIS A 25 15.10 9.87 2.04
C HIS A 25 15.90 10.95 1.29
N PRO A 26 16.74 10.59 0.28
CA PRO A 26 17.42 11.57 -0.58
C PRO A 26 16.48 12.60 -1.21
N VAL A 27 15.23 12.20 -1.46
CA VAL A 27 14.14 13.09 -1.87
C VAL A 27 13.27 13.34 -0.64
N THR A 28 13.54 14.43 0.07
CA THR A 28 12.78 14.80 1.27
C THR A 28 11.32 15.14 0.91
N PRO A 29 10.38 15.09 1.88
CA PRO A 29 8.98 15.46 1.66
C PRO A 29 8.81 16.87 1.05
N GLN A 30 9.67 17.81 1.42
CA GLN A 30 9.67 19.18 0.89
C GLN A 30 10.13 19.23 -0.57
N VAL A 31 11.18 18.50 -0.92
CA VAL A 31 11.66 18.38 -2.30
C VAL A 31 10.60 17.70 -3.17
N LEU A 32 10.00 16.60 -2.68
CA LEU A 32 8.91 15.91 -3.37
C LEU A 32 7.72 16.85 -3.62
N THR A 33 7.31 17.62 -2.62
CA THR A 33 6.22 18.59 -2.75
C THR A 33 6.49 19.59 -3.88
N ARG A 34 7.69 20.18 -3.91
CA ARG A 34 8.09 21.15 -4.95
C ARG A 34 8.13 20.52 -6.33
N LEU A 35 8.66 19.29 -6.45
CA LEU A 35 8.73 18.57 -7.71
C LEU A 35 7.33 18.25 -8.25
N VAL A 36 6.43 17.73 -7.41
CA VAL A 36 5.05 17.41 -7.82
C VAL A 36 4.30 18.68 -8.22
N GLN A 37 4.43 19.78 -7.46
CA GLN A 37 3.87 21.09 -7.83
C GLN A 37 4.42 21.61 -9.16
N PHE A 38 5.71 21.45 -9.41
CA PHE A 38 6.33 21.91 -10.65
C PHE A 38 5.89 21.08 -11.87
N ILE A 39 5.83 19.76 -11.73
CA ILE A 39 5.47 18.84 -12.83
C ILE A 39 3.96 18.85 -13.09
N PHE A 40 3.14 18.96 -12.03
CA PHE A 40 1.68 18.93 -12.10
C PHE A 40 1.08 20.14 -11.35
N PRO A 41 1.11 21.36 -11.93
CA PRO A 41 0.70 22.59 -11.24
C PRO A 41 -0.74 22.62 -10.74
N SER A 42 -1.63 21.86 -11.39
CA SER A 42 -3.06 21.80 -11.07
C SER A 42 -3.43 20.55 -10.26
N LEU A 43 -2.45 19.78 -9.78
CA LEU A 43 -2.73 18.55 -9.04
C LEU A 43 -3.22 18.87 -7.62
N ASN A 44 -4.34 18.26 -7.24
CA ASN A 44 -4.75 18.21 -5.84
C ASN A 44 -3.97 17.11 -5.13
N PHE A 45 -3.09 17.47 -4.20
CA PHE A 45 -2.30 16.49 -3.46
C PHE A 45 -1.84 16.96 -2.09
N LYS A 46 -1.41 16.00 -1.27
CA LYS A 46 -0.67 16.24 -0.03
C LYS A 46 0.43 15.21 0.12
N VAL A 47 1.58 15.64 0.62
CA VAL A 47 2.70 14.77 1.00
C VAL A 47 2.64 14.56 2.51
N TYR A 48 2.69 13.30 2.93
CA TYR A 48 2.70 12.87 4.31
C TYR A 48 4.07 12.25 4.63
N ILE A 49 4.50 12.47 5.87
CA ILE A 49 5.75 11.91 6.37
C ILE A 49 5.44 10.59 7.06
N PHE A 50 6.11 9.53 6.62
CA PHE A 50 6.11 8.26 7.31
C PHE A 50 7.31 8.19 8.25
N ASN A 51 7.04 8.07 9.55
CA ASN A 51 8.08 7.93 10.56
C ASN A 51 8.55 6.48 10.63
N GLU A 52 9.73 6.21 10.06
CA GLU A 52 10.33 4.88 10.00
C GLU A 52 10.74 4.31 11.37
N ASP A 53 10.96 5.16 12.38
CA ASP A 53 11.28 4.73 13.75
C ASP A 53 10.17 3.85 14.35
N THR A 54 8.93 4.03 13.87
CA THR A 54 7.77 3.25 14.35
C THR A 54 7.82 1.78 13.95
N ILE A 55 8.59 1.42 12.91
CA ILE A 55 8.61 0.08 12.35
C ILE A 55 9.98 -0.59 12.33
N ILE A 56 11.05 0.13 12.66
CA ILE A 56 12.42 -0.37 12.52
C ILE A 56 12.66 -1.69 13.29
N ASN A 57 11.94 -1.90 14.39
CA ASN A 57 12.01 -3.12 15.20
C ASN A 57 11.05 -4.24 14.73
N LEU A 58 10.16 -3.94 13.79
CA LEU A 58 9.16 -4.87 13.22
C LEU A 58 9.59 -5.42 11.85
N ILE A 59 10.57 -4.77 11.19
CA ILE A 59 11.12 -5.24 9.92
C ILE A 59 11.97 -6.48 10.17
N PHE A 60 11.45 -7.65 9.81
CA PHE A 60 12.23 -8.89 9.84
C PHE A 60 13.31 -8.86 8.74
N ALA A 61 14.57 -8.77 9.14
CA ALA A 61 15.75 -8.77 8.27
C ALA A 61 15.97 -10.09 7.48
N SER A 62 15.08 -11.09 7.60
CA SER A 62 15.38 -12.48 7.22
C SER A 62 14.79 -12.96 5.90
N ILE A 63 13.96 -12.16 5.21
CA ILE A 63 13.22 -12.66 4.04
C ILE A 63 13.84 -12.19 2.73
N ARG A 64 14.06 -10.88 2.51
CA ARG A 64 14.77 -10.29 1.35
C ARG A 64 15.23 -8.86 1.66
N SER A 65 16.41 -8.44 1.21
CA SER A 65 16.88 -7.04 1.37
C SER A 65 15.96 -6.00 0.72
N ALA A 66 15.31 -6.36 -0.39
CA ALA A 66 14.32 -5.49 -1.05
C ALA A 66 13.07 -5.20 -0.19
N LEU A 67 12.82 -6.01 0.85
CA LEU A 67 11.73 -5.82 1.81
C LEU A 67 12.14 -5.00 3.05
N GLU A 68 13.39 -4.54 3.11
CA GLU A 68 13.90 -3.77 4.25
C GLU A 68 13.59 -2.26 4.13
N ASN A 69 13.08 -1.79 2.99
CA ASN A 69 12.66 -0.39 2.84
C ASN A 69 11.42 -0.14 3.71
N PRO A 70 11.47 0.83 4.66
CA PRO A 70 10.33 1.19 5.50
C PRO A 70 9.04 1.47 4.73
N LEU A 71 9.14 2.09 3.54
CA LEU A 71 7.98 2.42 2.72
C LEU A 71 7.18 1.19 2.26
N ASN A 72 7.76 0.00 2.22
CA ASN A 72 7.03 -1.23 1.91
C ASN A 72 5.96 -1.57 2.95
N TYR A 73 6.09 -1.04 4.17
CA TYR A 73 5.14 -1.27 5.26
C TYR A 73 4.15 -0.11 5.41
N ALA A 74 4.38 1.03 4.75
CA ALA A 74 3.57 2.23 4.90
C ALA A 74 2.07 1.99 4.66
N GLY A 75 1.72 1.03 3.79
CA GLY A 75 0.34 0.60 3.55
C GLY A 75 -0.41 0.19 4.83
N ASN A 76 0.27 -0.40 5.81
CA ASN A 76 -0.31 -0.82 7.08
C ASN A 76 -0.62 0.36 8.02
N TYR A 77 0.05 1.50 7.80
CA TYR A 77 0.00 2.69 8.67
C TYR A 77 -0.84 3.82 8.06
N LEU A 78 -1.45 3.63 6.89
CA LEU A 78 -2.25 4.67 6.23
C LEU A 78 -3.39 5.21 7.10
N GLY A 79 -3.95 4.38 7.98
CA GLY A 79 -4.95 4.81 8.95
C GLY A 79 -4.44 5.91 9.90
N ASP A 80 -3.18 5.80 10.33
CA ASP A 80 -2.57 6.73 11.27
C ASP A 80 -1.89 7.91 10.56
N ILE A 81 -1.37 7.68 9.35
CA ILE A 81 -0.66 8.70 8.56
C ILE A 81 -1.64 9.71 7.93
N LEU A 82 -2.75 9.23 7.34
CA LEU A 82 -3.67 10.09 6.60
C LEU A 82 -4.64 10.80 7.53
N ASP A 83 -5.07 12.01 7.11
CA ASP A 83 -5.97 12.84 7.92
C ASP A 83 -7.25 12.06 8.29
N PRO A 84 -7.81 12.25 9.52
CA PRO A 84 -8.97 11.49 9.98
C PRO A 84 -10.22 11.61 9.10
N CYS A 85 -10.33 12.69 8.33
CA CYS A 85 -11.43 12.89 7.38
C CYS A 85 -11.35 11.99 6.14
N VAL A 86 -10.17 11.42 5.83
CA VAL A 86 -10.00 10.48 4.73
C VAL A 86 -10.53 9.12 5.18
N LYS A 87 -11.66 8.71 4.61
CA LYS A 87 -12.36 7.46 4.99
C LYS A 87 -12.01 6.27 4.11
N TRP A 88 -11.61 6.53 2.87
CA TRP A 88 -11.37 5.54 1.83
C TRP A 88 -10.22 5.98 0.94
N VAL A 89 -9.38 5.03 0.50
CA VAL A 89 -8.28 5.28 -0.42
C VAL A 89 -8.07 4.12 -1.38
N ILE A 90 -7.42 4.39 -2.50
CA ILE A 90 -6.80 3.38 -3.35
C ILE A 90 -5.29 3.50 -3.19
N CYS A 91 -4.65 2.44 -2.72
CA CYS A 91 -3.21 2.33 -2.60
C CYS A 91 -2.64 1.78 -3.90
N LEU A 92 -1.61 2.44 -4.43
CA LEU A 92 -0.95 2.09 -5.69
C LEU A 92 0.56 2.13 -5.51
N ASP A 93 1.24 1.06 -5.90
CA ASP A 93 2.71 1.05 -5.96
C ASP A 93 3.22 2.04 -7.01
N SER A 94 4.40 2.60 -6.74
CA SER A 94 5.01 3.64 -7.57
C SER A 94 5.46 3.16 -8.96
N ASP A 95 5.59 1.85 -9.16
CA ASP A 95 6.03 1.19 -10.39
C ASP A 95 4.86 0.83 -11.34
N LEU A 96 3.62 1.23 -11.00
CA LEU A 96 2.46 0.96 -11.83
C LEU A 96 2.24 1.99 -12.94
N VAL A 97 1.65 1.49 -14.03
CA VAL A 97 1.09 2.28 -15.13
C VAL A 97 -0.38 1.90 -15.28
N LEU A 98 -1.25 2.89 -15.17
CA LEU A 98 -2.69 2.70 -15.35
C LEU A 98 -3.05 2.87 -16.82
N VAL A 99 -3.95 2.00 -17.30
CA VAL A 99 -4.42 1.98 -18.70
C VAL A 99 -5.93 2.17 -18.81
N ASP A 100 -6.60 2.44 -17.69
CA ASP A 100 -8.05 2.59 -17.60
C ASP A 100 -8.43 3.54 -16.44
N ASP A 101 -9.70 3.95 -16.40
CA ASP A 101 -10.24 4.86 -15.40
C ASP A 101 -10.21 4.23 -13.99
N ILE A 102 -9.50 4.89 -13.07
CA ILE A 102 -9.35 4.46 -11.67
C ILE A 102 -10.68 4.48 -10.89
N VAL A 103 -11.67 5.26 -11.36
CA VAL A 103 -13.00 5.32 -10.75
C VAL A 103 -13.67 3.95 -10.76
N LYS A 104 -13.39 3.11 -11.76
CA LYS A 104 -13.89 1.72 -11.82
C LYS A 104 -13.47 0.91 -10.59
N LEU A 105 -12.29 1.16 -10.05
CA LEU A 105 -11.80 0.52 -8.84
C LEU A 105 -12.41 1.15 -7.58
N TRP A 106 -12.61 2.47 -7.59
CA TRP A 106 -13.29 3.20 -6.51
C TRP A 106 -14.74 2.73 -6.30
N ASP A 107 -15.45 2.46 -7.39
CA ASP A 107 -16.86 2.05 -7.39
C ASP A 107 -17.07 0.56 -7.04
N VAL A 108 -16.01 -0.20 -6.79
CA VAL A 108 -16.12 -1.59 -6.37
C VAL A 108 -16.83 -1.65 -5.02
N LYS A 109 -18.04 -2.24 -5.03
CA LYS A 109 -18.84 -2.41 -3.81
C LYS A 109 -18.15 -3.36 -2.85
N MET A 110 -17.54 -2.81 -1.82
CA MET A 110 -17.11 -3.57 -0.65
C MET A 110 -18.32 -3.76 0.26
N SER A 111 -18.60 -4.99 0.66
CA SER A 111 -19.60 -5.27 1.69
C SER A 111 -19.18 -4.60 3.01
N ASP A 112 -20.13 -4.21 3.86
CA ASP A 112 -19.88 -3.39 5.06
C ASP A 112 -18.79 -3.94 6.00
N TRP A 113 -18.55 -5.24 6.00
CA TRP A 113 -17.58 -5.91 6.88
C TRP A 113 -16.18 -6.05 6.24
N LYS A 114 -16.01 -5.73 4.95
CA LYS A 114 -14.72 -5.78 4.26
C LYS A 114 -14.03 -4.43 4.35
N ILE A 115 -12.75 -4.46 4.72
CA ILE A 115 -11.94 -3.26 4.96
C ILE A 115 -10.90 -3.06 3.85
N ILE A 116 -10.39 -4.15 3.29
CA ILE A 116 -9.42 -4.14 2.19
C ILE A 116 -9.93 -5.00 1.04
N GLY A 117 -9.76 -4.49 -0.18
CA GLY A 117 -9.90 -5.23 -1.42
C GLY A 117 -8.59 -5.20 -2.18
N ALA A 118 -8.12 -6.35 -2.64
CA ALA A 118 -6.88 -6.47 -3.40
C ALA A 118 -7.03 -7.53 -4.49
N PRO A 119 -6.33 -7.42 -5.63
CA PRO A 119 -6.27 -8.47 -6.64
C PRO A 119 -5.73 -9.78 -6.04
N GLU A 120 -6.44 -10.87 -6.33
CA GLU A 120 -6.11 -12.22 -5.90
C GLU A 120 -5.40 -12.98 -7.03
N TYR A 121 -4.39 -13.76 -6.67
CA TYR A 121 -3.74 -14.67 -7.61
C TYR A 121 -3.46 -16.03 -6.96
N CYS A 122 -4.19 -17.05 -7.41
CA CYS A 122 -4.12 -18.42 -6.89
C CYS A 122 -3.29 -19.39 -7.73
N HIS A 123 -2.77 -18.92 -8.87
CA HIS A 123 -2.03 -19.77 -9.82
C HIS A 123 -0.51 -19.58 -9.72
N ALA A 124 -0.02 -18.88 -8.68
CA ALA A 124 1.39 -18.66 -8.47
C ALA A 124 2.03 -19.87 -7.77
N ASN A 125 3.24 -20.22 -8.22
CA ASN A 125 4.06 -21.15 -7.46
C ASN A 125 4.73 -20.41 -6.29
N LEU A 126 4.03 -20.37 -5.15
CA LEU A 126 4.45 -19.62 -3.97
C LEU A 126 5.79 -20.08 -3.39
N THR A 127 6.20 -21.34 -3.63
CA THR A 127 7.53 -21.81 -3.18
C THR A 127 8.68 -21.00 -3.77
N LYS A 128 8.49 -20.36 -4.94
CA LYS A 128 9.48 -19.47 -5.55
C LYS A 128 9.62 -18.09 -4.88
N TYR A 129 8.68 -17.73 -4.02
CA TYR A 129 8.67 -16.43 -3.33
C TYR A 129 9.37 -16.48 -1.98
N PHE A 130 9.53 -17.68 -1.40
CA PHE A 130 10.13 -17.89 -0.09
C PHE A 130 11.54 -18.44 -0.19
N THR A 131 12.34 -18.22 0.86
CA THR A 131 13.72 -18.75 0.97
C THR A 131 13.70 -20.20 1.46
N ASP A 132 14.81 -20.92 1.30
CA ASP A 132 14.93 -22.29 1.83
C ASP A 132 14.84 -22.32 3.36
N ASN A 133 15.37 -21.30 4.04
CA ASN A 133 15.19 -21.10 5.50
C ASN A 133 13.69 -20.92 5.84
N PHE A 134 13.00 -20.13 5.01
CA PHE A 134 11.55 -20.09 4.84
C PHE A 134 10.85 -21.44 5.03
N LEU A 135 11.07 -22.27 4.02
CA LEU A 135 10.34 -23.50 3.76
C LEU A 135 10.74 -24.63 4.71
N SER A 136 11.94 -24.57 5.29
CA SER A 136 12.45 -25.56 6.24
C SER A 136 11.99 -25.34 7.68
N ASP A 137 11.48 -24.15 8.03
CA ASP A 137 10.91 -23.88 9.34
C ASP A 137 9.50 -24.53 9.47
N PRO A 138 9.30 -25.50 10.40
CA PRO A 138 8.01 -26.19 10.55
C PRO A 138 6.88 -25.31 11.05
N LEU A 139 7.17 -24.21 11.76
CA LEU A 139 6.17 -23.25 12.22
C LEU A 139 5.69 -22.36 11.08
N LEU A 140 6.63 -21.88 10.25
CA LEU A 140 6.34 -20.99 9.13
C LEU A 140 5.76 -21.76 7.94
N SER A 141 6.26 -22.94 7.62
CA SER A 141 5.75 -23.76 6.49
C SER A 141 4.34 -24.33 6.75
N ARG A 142 3.90 -24.39 8.02
CA ARG A 142 2.57 -24.90 8.39
C ARG A 142 1.41 -24.14 7.71
N VAL A 143 1.58 -22.86 7.39
CA VAL A 143 0.53 -22.10 6.66
C VAL A 143 0.26 -22.67 5.26
N PHE A 144 1.19 -23.41 4.66
CA PHE A 144 1.01 -24.02 3.35
C PHE A 144 0.36 -25.41 3.35
N GLY A 145 0.34 -26.09 4.50
CA GLY A 145 -0.01 -27.52 4.56
C GLY A 145 -1.49 -27.87 4.40
N SER A 146 -2.41 -26.90 4.38
CA SER A 146 -3.86 -27.19 4.46
C SER A 146 -4.77 -26.31 3.59
N ARG A 147 -4.23 -25.46 2.72
CA ARG A 147 -5.02 -24.47 1.96
C ARG A 147 -4.64 -24.43 0.49
N ASN A 148 -5.62 -24.11 -0.36
CA ASN A 148 -5.31 -23.61 -1.69
C ASN A 148 -4.77 -22.19 -1.52
N LEU A 149 -3.49 -21.99 -1.82
CA LEU A 149 -2.80 -20.76 -1.46
C LEU A 149 -2.92 -19.73 -2.58
N CYS A 150 -3.54 -18.61 -2.23
CA CYS A 150 -3.57 -17.44 -3.08
C CYS A 150 -2.72 -16.35 -2.42
N TYR A 151 -2.03 -15.56 -3.23
CA TYR A 151 -1.47 -14.31 -2.74
C TYR A 151 -2.37 -13.16 -3.18
N PHE A 152 -2.42 -12.13 -2.36
CA PHE A 152 -3.08 -10.86 -2.69
C PHE A 152 -2.00 -9.87 -3.06
N ASN A 153 -2.17 -9.17 -4.19
CA ASN A 153 -1.23 -8.13 -4.59
C ASN A 153 -1.49 -6.87 -3.75
N THR A 154 -0.58 -6.57 -2.83
CA THR A 154 -0.65 -5.38 -1.98
C THR A 154 -0.27 -4.10 -2.68
N GLY A 155 0.27 -4.17 -3.90
CA GLY A 155 0.61 -3.01 -4.72
C GLY A 155 -0.59 -2.32 -5.36
N VAL A 156 -1.77 -2.96 -5.34
CA VAL A 156 -3.05 -2.33 -5.70
C VAL A 156 -4.08 -2.74 -4.66
N MET A 157 -4.52 -1.80 -3.83
CA MET A 157 -5.51 -2.08 -2.80
C MET A 157 -6.56 -0.97 -2.71
N VAL A 158 -7.81 -1.34 -2.46
CA VAL A 158 -8.85 -0.41 -1.99
C VAL A 158 -8.97 -0.60 -0.49
N MET A 159 -8.98 0.50 0.28
CA MET A 159 -8.91 0.44 1.73
C MET A 159 -9.90 1.41 2.38
N GLY A 160 -10.80 0.87 3.20
CA GLY A 160 -11.71 1.61 4.06
C GLY A 160 -11.00 2.02 5.37
N LEU A 161 -10.34 3.17 5.35
CA LEU A 161 -9.58 3.70 6.50
C LEU A 161 -10.44 3.96 7.74
N GLU A 162 -11.72 4.32 7.58
CA GLU A 162 -12.62 4.51 8.72
C GLU A 162 -12.72 3.23 9.58
N LYS A 163 -13.08 2.11 8.95
CA LYS A 163 -13.17 0.81 9.63
C LYS A 163 -11.80 0.27 10.02
N TRP A 164 -10.76 0.57 9.24
CA TRP A 164 -9.38 0.22 9.59
C TRP A 164 -8.97 0.81 10.94
N ARG A 165 -9.26 2.10 11.15
CA ARG A 165 -9.00 2.81 12.40
C ARG A 165 -9.86 2.29 13.54
N GLU A 166 -11.17 2.14 13.34
CA GLU A 166 -12.12 1.64 14.34
C GLU A 166 -11.74 0.25 14.88
N GLY A 167 -11.31 -0.65 13.99
CA GLY A 167 -10.90 -2.00 14.37
C GLY A 167 -9.49 -2.10 14.94
N HIS A 168 -8.71 -1.00 14.93
CA HIS A 168 -7.30 -0.95 15.30
C HIS A 168 -6.46 -2.01 14.58
N PHE A 169 -6.69 -2.20 13.27
CA PHE A 169 -6.12 -3.32 12.51
C PHE A 169 -4.60 -3.25 12.37
N GLN A 170 -4.00 -2.06 12.33
CA GLN A 170 -2.55 -1.90 12.37
C GLN A 170 -1.96 -2.66 13.58
N LYS A 171 -2.44 -2.38 14.80
CA LYS A 171 -1.96 -3.03 16.03
C LYS A 171 -2.19 -4.53 16.03
N ARG A 172 -3.21 -5.04 15.33
CA ARG A 172 -3.46 -6.49 15.22
C ARG A 172 -2.47 -7.20 14.30
N ILE A 173 -1.87 -6.48 13.36
CA ILE A 173 -0.87 -7.03 12.43
C ILE A 173 0.53 -6.99 13.06
N GLU A 174 0.77 -6.05 13.98
CA GLU A 174 2.03 -5.94 14.72
C GLU A 174 2.19 -7.01 15.83
N ASN A 175 1.09 -7.63 16.29
CA ASN A 175 1.06 -8.65 17.35
C ASN A 175 0.92 -10.07 16.79
#